data_AF-A0A662UWH7-F1
#
_entry.id   AF-A0A662UWH7-F1
#
_cell.length_a   1.000
_cell.length_b   1.000
_cell.length_c   1.000
_cell.angle_alpha   90.00
_cell.angle_beta   90.00
_cell.angle_gamma   90.00
#
_symmetry.space_group_name_H-M   'P 1'
#
loop_
_entity.id
_entity.type
_entity.pdbx_description
1 polymer ?
#
loop_
_entity_poly.entity_id
_entity_poly.type
_entity_poly.pdbx_seq_one_letter_code
_entity_poly.pdbx_strand_id
1 'polypeptide(L)'
;TYVTVPDYPDDYHHKALWINNKITNIERTLLNVEHALTNYSDINWVIPVQGWNNNPFSVVRSIMYYEEWGILKKYNYYGIANLCVSKKCSIIESTIKLAYPYLRNKKIHVFGIAINCLKNIKNYIYSFDSVAYTRPVSRLKKLGYNYSAKNYKQRELYFYEWIKSVEKYIQ
;
A
#
# COMPACT_ATOMS: atom_id res chain seq x y z
N THR A 1 2.91 18.77 -4.56
CA THR A 1 3.55 17.47 -4.29
C THR A 1 2.96 16.87 -3.04
N TYR A 2 2.72 15.55 -3.00
CA TYR A 2 2.24 14.85 -1.80
C TYR A 2 3.38 14.10 -1.10
N VAL A 3 3.29 13.93 0.22
CA VAL A 3 4.25 13.19 1.04
C VAL A 3 3.50 12.17 1.91
N THR A 4 4.03 10.96 2.07
CA THR A 4 3.43 9.95 2.95
C THR A 4 3.86 10.20 4.40
N VAL A 5 2.92 10.15 5.34
CA VAL A 5 3.26 10.19 6.76
C VAL A 5 4.04 8.92 7.12
N PRO A 6 5.14 9.01 7.90
CA PRO A 6 5.86 7.83 8.38
C PRO A 6 4.95 6.89 9.19
N ASP A 7 4.94 5.61 8.85
CA ASP A 7 4.12 4.59 9.49
C ASP A 7 4.97 3.45 10.07
N TYR A 8 4.30 2.56 10.81
CA TYR A 8 4.89 1.35 11.34
C TYR A 8 4.30 0.14 10.57
N PRO A 9 5.07 -0.49 9.67
CA PRO A 9 4.60 -1.62 8.90
C PRO A 9 4.54 -2.90 9.75
N ASP A 10 3.55 -3.76 9.47
CA ASP A 10 3.41 -5.09 10.08
C ASP A 10 3.45 -6.22 9.03
N ASP A 11 3.65 -5.87 7.76
CA ASP A 11 3.57 -6.80 6.65
C ASP A 11 4.86 -7.64 6.49
N TYR A 12 6.04 -7.09 6.82
CA TYR A 12 7.33 -7.81 6.78
C TYR A 12 7.55 -8.82 7.93
N HIS A 13 7.48 -8.34 9.17
CA HIS A 13 7.72 -9.13 10.38
C HIS A 13 6.57 -8.88 11.36
N HIS A 14 5.58 -9.77 11.36
CA HIS A 14 4.38 -9.62 12.17
C HIS A 14 4.73 -9.41 13.65
N LYS A 15 4.14 -8.37 14.25
CA LYS A 15 4.29 -7.92 15.64
C LYS A 15 5.67 -7.35 16.01
N ALA A 16 6.62 -7.25 15.08
CA ALA A 16 7.97 -6.78 15.39
C ALA A 16 8.02 -5.32 15.87
N LEU A 17 7.04 -4.50 15.46
CA LEU A 17 6.95 -3.09 15.85
C LEU A 17 5.87 -2.83 16.92
N TRP A 18 5.23 -3.88 17.44
CA TRP A 18 4.24 -3.74 18.50
C TRP A 18 4.97 -3.51 19.83
N ILE A 19 4.43 -2.63 20.66
CA ILE A 19 4.93 -2.45 22.04
C ILE A 19 4.28 -3.51 22.94
N ASN A 20 2.99 -3.76 22.74
CA ASN A 20 2.21 -4.80 23.41
C ASN A 20 0.91 -5.05 22.62
N ASN A 21 0.02 -5.91 23.13
CA ASN A 21 -1.26 -6.24 22.48
C ASN A 21 -2.26 -5.07 22.41
N LYS A 22 -2.03 -3.98 23.14
CA LYS A 22 -2.87 -2.76 23.11
C LYS A 22 -2.29 -1.68 22.23
N ILE A 23 -0.96 -1.57 22.16
CA ILE A 23 -0.24 -0.59 21.36
C ILE A 23 0.52 -1.34 20.27
N THR A 24 -0.15 -1.48 19.13
CA THR A 24 0.34 -2.21 17.95
C THR A 24 0.99 -1.25 16.95
N ASN A 25 1.31 -1.74 15.75
CA ASN A 25 1.78 -0.88 14.66
C ASN A 25 0.72 0.15 14.22
N ILE A 26 -0.58 -0.16 14.38
CA ILE A 26 -1.68 0.76 14.08
C ILE A 26 -1.60 1.97 15.00
N GLU A 27 -1.66 1.79 16.32
CA GLU A 27 -1.65 2.91 17.28
C GLU A 27 -0.40 3.78 17.14
N ARG A 28 0.76 3.15 16.92
CA ARG A 28 2.00 3.90 16.68
C ARG A 28 1.95 4.73 15.38
N THR A 29 1.33 4.20 14.32
CA THR A 29 1.13 4.92 13.07
C THR A 29 0.17 6.10 13.26
N LEU A 30 -0.89 5.89 14.03
CA LEU A 30 -1.86 6.94 14.35
C LEU A 30 -1.20 8.12 15.10
N LEU A 31 -0.29 7.84 16.04
CA LEU A 31 0.48 8.88 16.72
C LEU A 31 1.39 9.67 15.75
N ASN A 32 2.03 9.00 14.79
CA ASN A 32 2.81 9.69 13.76
C ASN A 32 1.91 10.56 12.87
N VAL A 33 0.70 10.10 12.53
CA VAL A 33 -0.28 10.87 11.77
C VAL A 33 -0.72 12.10 12.54
N GLU A 34 -1.12 11.96 13.80
CA GLU A 34 -1.48 13.10 14.64
C GLU A 34 -0.33 14.12 14.72
N HIS A 35 0.89 13.66 14.98
CA HIS A 35 2.06 14.51 15.04
C HIS A 35 2.31 15.24 13.70
N ALA A 36 2.29 14.52 12.58
CA ALA A 36 2.55 15.10 11.27
C ALA A 36 1.49 16.16 10.89
N LEU A 37 0.21 15.83 11.07
CA LEU A 37 -0.90 16.72 10.73
C LEU A 37 -0.98 17.96 11.64
N THR A 38 -0.48 17.86 12.86
CA THR A 38 -0.45 18.99 13.82
C THR A 38 0.71 19.93 13.55
N ASN A 39 1.90 19.39 13.27
CA ASN A 39 3.13 20.20 13.21
C ASN A 39 3.47 20.69 11.78
N TYR A 40 2.88 20.10 10.74
CA TYR A 40 3.21 20.37 9.34
C TYR A 40 1.94 20.52 8.50
N SER A 41 1.18 21.59 8.77
CA SER A 41 -0.14 21.83 8.18
C SER A 41 -0.10 22.33 6.72
N ASP A 42 1.07 22.78 6.26
CA ASP A 42 1.36 23.25 4.90
C ASP A 42 1.68 22.10 3.93
N ILE A 43 1.90 20.89 4.43
CA ILE A 43 2.23 19.72 3.62
C ILE A 43 0.96 18.99 3.15
N ASN A 44 0.95 18.61 1.88
CA ASN A 44 -0.08 17.74 1.33
C ASN A 44 0.22 16.28 1.68
N TRP A 45 -0.54 15.71 2.61
CA TRP A 45 -0.27 14.36 3.12
C TRP A 45 -1.01 13.26 2.35
N VAL A 46 -0.33 12.12 2.16
CA VAL A 46 -0.95 10.79 1.98
C VAL A 46 -0.99 10.15 3.36
N ILE A 47 -2.20 9.92 3.87
CA ILE A 47 -2.40 9.37 5.21
C ILE A 47 -2.37 7.84 5.14
N PRO A 48 -1.39 7.17 5.77
CA PRO A 48 -1.26 5.72 5.72
C PRO A 48 -2.41 5.08 6.50
N VAL A 49 -3.07 4.10 5.92
CA VAL A 49 -4.04 3.24 6.60
C VAL A 49 -3.33 1.93 6.85
N GLN A 50 -2.93 1.72 8.11
CA GLN A 50 -2.24 0.53 8.55
C GLN A 50 -3.22 -0.57 8.97
N GLY A 51 -2.69 -1.80 9.03
CA GLY A 51 -3.39 -2.99 9.47
C GLY A 51 -2.38 -4.02 9.96
N TRP A 52 -2.87 -5.07 10.57
CA TRP A 52 -2.10 -6.23 10.99
C TRP A 52 -1.85 -7.19 9.83
N ASN A 53 -0.73 -7.90 9.89
CA ASN A 53 -0.32 -8.91 8.91
C ASN A 53 -1.44 -9.92 8.63
N ASN A 54 -1.74 -10.16 7.35
CA ASN A 54 -2.72 -11.16 6.91
C ASN A 54 -4.12 -11.05 7.55
N ASN A 55 -4.48 -9.90 8.13
CA ASN A 55 -5.78 -9.65 8.74
C ASN A 55 -6.47 -8.46 8.06
N PRO A 56 -7.27 -8.68 7.00
CA PRO A 56 -7.94 -7.60 6.27
C PRO A 56 -8.81 -6.69 7.14
N PHE A 57 -9.51 -7.24 8.14
CA PHE A 57 -10.42 -6.47 9.01
C PHE A 57 -9.71 -5.43 9.86
N SER A 58 -8.45 -5.66 10.20
CA SER A 58 -7.68 -4.73 11.04
C SER A 58 -7.51 -3.34 10.41
N VAL A 59 -7.62 -3.20 9.08
CA VAL A 59 -7.54 -1.90 8.40
C VAL A 59 -8.67 -0.96 8.80
N VAL A 60 -9.85 -1.52 9.13
CA VAL A 60 -11.01 -0.76 9.57
C VAL A 60 -10.72 -0.04 10.88
N ARG A 61 -9.90 -0.63 11.77
CA ARG A 61 -9.50 -0.01 13.03
C ARG A 61 -8.82 1.35 12.80
N SER A 62 -7.85 1.41 11.89
CA SER A 62 -7.18 2.68 11.52
C SER A 62 -8.17 3.71 10.98
N ILE A 63 -9.11 3.27 10.15
CA ILE A 63 -10.12 4.14 9.54
C ILE A 63 -11.07 4.71 10.60
N MET A 64 -11.50 3.90 11.57
CA MET A 64 -12.36 4.37 12.67
C MET A 64 -11.68 5.45 13.51
N TYR A 65 -10.40 5.29 13.83
CA TYR A 65 -9.65 6.36 14.50
C TYR A 65 -9.60 7.64 13.65
N TYR A 66 -9.37 7.52 12.33
CA TYR A 66 -9.40 8.69 11.44
C TYR A 66 -10.77 9.35 11.35
N GLU A 67 -11.85 8.59 11.45
CA GLU A 67 -13.20 9.11 11.49
C GLU A 67 -13.46 9.87 12.79
N GLU A 68 -13.14 9.26 13.93
CA GLU A 68 -13.27 9.83 15.28
C GLU A 68 -12.49 11.14 15.42
N TRP A 69 -11.29 11.21 14.85
CA TRP A 69 -10.42 12.40 14.90
C TRP A 69 -10.77 13.45 13.83
N GLY A 70 -11.81 13.22 13.03
CA GLY A 70 -12.22 14.15 11.95
C GLY A 70 -11.25 14.22 10.77
N ILE A 71 -10.24 13.35 10.71
CA ILE A 71 -9.25 13.28 9.63
C ILE A 71 -9.94 12.95 8.30
N LEU A 72 -10.90 12.01 8.29
CA LEU A 72 -11.66 11.66 7.08
C LEU A 72 -12.43 12.84 6.47
N LYS A 73 -12.80 13.84 7.28
CA LYS A 73 -13.49 15.05 6.81
C LYS A 73 -12.51 16.05 6.19
N LYS A 74 -11.30 16.16 6.73
CA LYS A 74 -10.30 17.18 6.35
C LYS A 74 -9.41 16.75 5.17
N TYR A 75 -9.06 15.47 5.06
CA TYR A 75 -8.08 14.99 4.08
C TYR A 75 -8.70 14.10 3.01
N ASN A 76 -8.06 14.09 1.84
CA ASN A 76 -8.59 13.42 0.64
C ASN A 76 -7.68 12.35 0.04
N TYR A 77 -6.51 12.06 0.63
CA TYR A 77 -5.59 11.08 0.09
C TYR A 77 -5.11 10.11 1.17
N TYR A 78 -5.40 8.83 0.96
CA TYR A 78 -5.10 7.74 1.88
C TYR A 78 -4.31 6.66 1.17
N GLY A 79 -3.35 6.05 1.86
CA GLY A 79 -2.54 4.97 1.32
C GLY A 79 -2.70 3.69 2.12
N ILE A 80 -3.18 2.60 1.51
CA ILE A 80 -3.26 1.29 2.17
C ILE A 80 -1.85 0.71 2.28
N ALA A 81 -1.32 0.61 3.51
CA ALA A 81 0.11 0.47 3.76
C ALA A 81 0.52 -0.86 4.41
N ASN A 82 -0.40 -1.83 4.54
CA ASN A 82 -0.14 -3.15 5.14
C ASN A 82 -0.10 -4.30 4.11
N LEU A 83 0.11 -4.00 2.82
CA LEU A 83 -0.05 -4.96 1.72
C LEU A 83 1.21 -5.19 0.87
N CYS A 84 2.30 -4.43 1.08
CA CYS A 84 3.45 -4.38 0.18
C CYS A 84 4.13 -5.73 -0.06
N VAL A 85 4.17 -6.60 0.95
CA VAL A 85 4.76 -7.94 0.80
C VAL A 85 3.74 -9.05 0.53
N SER A 86 2.44 -8.73 0.54
CA SER A 86 1.40 -9.73 0.30
C SER A 86 1.36 -10.14 -1.17
N LYS A 87 1.36 -11.46 -1.41
CA LYS A 87 1.13 -12.05 -2.74
C LYS A 87 -0.28 -12.63 -2.89
N LYS A 88 -1.08 -12.63 -1.81
CA LYS A 88 -2.40 -13.23 -1.77
C LYS A 88 -3.43 -12.20 -2.24
N CYS A 89 -3.91 -12.35 -3.47
CA CYS A 89 -4.91 -11.42 -4.02
C CYS A 89 -6.19 -11.38 -3.20
N SER A 90 -6.59 -12.48 -2.55
CA SER A 90 -7.74 -12.49 -1.64
C SER A 90 -7.55 -11.55 -0.46
N ILE A 91 -6.39 -11.56 0.20
CA ILE A 91 -6.08 -10.65 1.32
C ILE A 91 -6.08 -9.20 0.86
N ILE A 92 -5.44 -8.92 -0.28
CA ILE A 92 -5.37 -7.58 -0.87
C ILE A 92 -6.77 -7.07 -1.20
N GLU A 93 -7.55 -7.86 -1.94
CA GLU A 93 -8.89 -7.50 -2.37
C GLU A 93 -9.83 -7.31 -1.18
N SER A 94 -9.82 -8.23 -0.21
CA SER A 94 -10.63 -8.10 1.01
C SER A 94 -10.27 -6.84 1.79
N THR A 95 -8.98 -6.52 1.93
CA THR A 95 -8.53 -5.32 2.67
C THR A 95 -9.03 -4.05 1.98
N ILE A 96 -8.89 -3.97 0.66
CA ILE A 96 -9.34 -2.80 -0.11
C ILE A 96 -10.86 -2.68 -0.09
N LYS A 97 -11.60 -3.78 -0.26
CA LYS A 97 -13.07 -3.77 -0.20
C LYS A 97 -13.60 -3.41 1.19
N LEU A 98 -12.88 -3.73 2.26
CA LEU A 98 -13.22 -3.31 3.62
C LEU A 98 -12.97 -1.82 3.85
N ALA A 99 -11.89 -1.27 3.29
CA ALA A 99 -11.58 0.15 3.39
C ALA A 99 -12.47 1.03 2.49
N TYR A 100 -12.87 0.53 1.33
CA TYR A 100 -13.52 1.32 0.28
C TYR A 100 -14.82 2.02 0.70
N PRO A 101 -15.77 1.42 1.43
CA PRO A 101 -16.99 2.11 1.85
C PRO A 101 -16.74 3.42 2.61
N TYR A 102 -15.70 3.44 3.44
CA TYR A 102 -15.30 4.61 4.23
C TYR A 102 -14.50 5.64 3.42
N LEU A 103 -13.83 5.20 2.36
CA LEU A 103 -12.92 6.01 1.55
C LEU A 103 -13.42 6.26 0.12
N ARG A 104 -14.67 5.91 -0.21
CA ARG A 104 -15.22 5.87 -1.58
C ARG A 104 -15.04 7.16 -2.38
N ASN A 105 -15.09 8.31 -1.72
CA ASN A 105 -14.97 9.62 -2.35
C ASN A 105 -13.57 10.23 -2.16
N LYS A 106 -12.59 9.43 -1.76
CA LYS A 106 -11.21 9.82 -1.46
C LYS A 106 -10.26 9.19 -2.48
N LYS A 107 -9.07 9.75 -2.64
CA LYS A 107 -7.98 9.11 -3.38
C LYS A 107 -7.44 7.97 -2.53
N ILE A 108 -7.53 6.75 -3.04
CA ILE A 108 -6.95 5.55 -2.40
C ILE A 108 -5.69 5.16 -3.18
N HIS A 109 -4.53 5.27 -2.55
CA HIS A 109 -3.27 4.70 -3.02
C HIS A 109 -3.08 3.31 -2.40
N VAL A 110 -2.52 2.37 -3.14
CA VAL A 110 -2.14 1.05 -2.58
C VAL A 110 -0.64 0.85 -2.75
N PHE A 111 0.06 0.69 -1.63
CA PHE A 111 1.50 0.57 -1.65
C PHE A 111 1.97 -0.82 -2.09
N GLY A 112 2.94 -0.88 -3.00
CA GLY A 112 3.74 -2.07 -3.28
C GLY A 112 2.97 -3.31 -3.77
N ILE A 113 1.89 -3.15 -4.53
CA ILE A 113 0.97 -4.25 -4.82
C ILE A 113 1.53 -5.32 -5.77
N ALA A 114 1.13 -6.58 -5.53
CA ALA A 114 1.28 -7.66 -6.50
C ALA A 114 0.42 -7.39 -7.74
N ILE A 115 1.08 -7.17 -8.88
CA ILE A 115 0.50 -6.75 -10.16
C ILE A 115 -0.68 -7.61 -10.64
N ASN A 116 -0.64 -8.92 -10.41
CA ASN A 116 -1.68 -9.86 -10.80
C ASN A 116 -2.99 -9.70 -10.00
N CYS A 117 -2.95 -8.95 -8.90
CA CYS A 117 -4.11 -8.62 -8.08
C CYS A 117 -4.78 -7.31 -8.53
N LEU A 118 -4.14 -6.49 -9.37
CA LEU A 118 -4.71 -5.22 -9.86
C LEU A 118 -6.06 -5.41 -10.54
N LYS A 119 -6.23 -6.46 -11.33
CA LYS A 119 -7.51 -6.79 -12.00
C LYS A 119 -8.71 -6.89 -11.05
N ASN A 120 -8.49 -7.24 -9.77
CA ASN A 120 -9.56 -7.37 -8.79
C ASN A 120 -9.89 -6.03 -8.10
N ILE A 121 -8.96 -5.07 -8.14
CA ILE A 121 -9.03 -3.88 -7.29
C ILE A 121 -9.00 -2.56 -8.07
N LYS A 122 -8.71 -2.58 -9.38
CA LYS A 122 -8.48 -1.38 -10.20
C LYS A 122 -9.62 -0.35 -10.13
N ASN A 123 -10.86 -0.82 -9.98
CA ASN A 123 -12.05 0.03 -9.89
C ASN A 123 -12.28 0.66 -8.50
N TYR A 124 -11.47 0.30 -7.50
CA TYR A 124 -11.59 0.78 -6.13
C TYR A 124 -10.47 1.74 -5.73
N ILE A 125 -9.44 1.89 -6.57
CA ILE A 125 -8.22 2.62 -6.20
C ILE A 125 -7.96 3.76 -7.18
N TYR A 126 -7.29 4.80 -6.68
CA TYR A 126 -6.86 5.94 -7.49
C TYR A 126 -5.46 5.73 -8.09
N SER A 127 -4.57 5.07 -7.34
CA SER A 127 -3.17 4.89 -7.73
C SER A 127 -2.52 3.72 -6.99
N PHE A 128 -1.38 3.25 -7.47
CA PHE A 128 -0.53 2.28 -6.80
C PHE A 128 0.93 2.51 -7.19
N ASP A 129 1.86 1.94 -6.43
CA ASP A 129 3.28 1.89 -6.79
C ASP A 129 3.80 0.45 -6.75
N SER A 130 4.97 0.23 -7.36
CA SER A 130 5.66 -1.05 -7.29
C SER A 130 7.13 -0.92 -7.67
N VAL A 131 7.98 -1.61 -6.92
CA VAL A 131 9.40 -1.82 -7.27
C VAL A 131 9.65 -3.20 -7.90
N ALA A 132 8.58 -3.94 -8.22
CA ALA A 132 8.68 -5.30 -8.75
C ALA A 132 9.36 -5.37 -10.13
N TYR A 133 9.43 -4.25 -10.86
CA TYR A 133 10.16 -4.14 -12.12
C TYR A 133 11.67 -4.38 -11.99
N THR A 134 12.22 -4.41 -10.77
CA THR A 134 13.63 -4.79 -10.53
C THR A 134 13.87 -6.31 -10.63
N ARG A 135 12.79 -7.10 -10.71
CA ARG A 135 12.80 -8.57 -10.83
C ARG A 135 12.13 -9.03 -12.14
N PRO A 136 12.52 -10.20 -12.66
CA PRO A 136 12.02 -10.66 -13.95
C PRO A 136 10.56 -11.12 -13.86
N VAL A 137 9.73 -10.66 -14.80
CA VAL A 137 8.38 -11.20 -15.03
C VAL A 137 8.45 -12.59 -15.69
N SER A 138 7.33 -13.31 -15.74
CA SER A 138 7.27 -14.70 -16.26
C SER A 138 7.88 -14.87 -17.66
N ARG A 139 7.73 -13.88 -18.56
CA ARG A 139 8.33 -13.92 -19.90
C ARG A 139 9.87 -13.93 -19.83
N LEU A 140 10.45 -13.06 -19.00
CA LEU A 140 11.90 -12.98 -18.82
C LEU A 140 12.46 -14.22 -18.12
N LYS A 141 11.73 -14.79 -17.14
CA LYS A 141 12.12 -16.06 -16.51
C LYS A 141 12.24 -17.21 -17.52
N LYS A 142 11.32 -17.30 -18.49
CA LYS A 142 11.39 -18.29 -19.59
C LYS A 142 12.62 -18.11 -20.48
N LEU A 143 13.20 -16.91 -20.52
CA LEU A 143 14.43 -16.59 -21.25
C LEU A 143 15.70 -16.76 -20.39
N GLY A 144 15.59 -17.36 -19.20
CA GLY A 144 16.73 -17.62 -18.31
C GLY A 144 17.03 -16.50 -17.30
N TYR A 145 16.30 -15.39 -17.33
CA TYR A 145 16.46 -14.33 -16.34
C TYR A 145 15.77 -14.72 -15.02
N ASN A 146 16.54 -15.29 -14.10
CA ASN A 146 16.07 -15.73 -12.77
C ASN A 146 16.64 -14.91 -11.60
N TYR A 147 17.19 -13.73 -11.90
CA TYR A 147 17.87 -12.85 -10.94
C TYR A 147 17.41 -11.40 -11.10
N SER A 148 17.58 -10.59 -10.06
CA SER A 148 17.31 -9.14 -10.10
C SER A 148 18.25 -8.42 -11.06
N ALA A 149 17.77 -7.38 -11.73
CA ALA A 149 18.55 -6.62 -12.70
C ALA A 149 19.88 -6.10 -12.09
N LYS A 150 21.00 -6.33 -12.79
CA LYS A 150 22.37 -6.06 -12.34
C LYS A 150 22.97 -4.78 -12.91
N ASN A 151 22.44 -4.30 -14.03
CA ASN A 151 22.91 -3.09 -14.72
C ASN A 151 21.74 -2.31 -15.32
N TYR A 152 22.04 -1.13 -15.85
CA TYR A 152 21.05 -0.22 -16.42
C TYR A 152 20.24 -0.86 -17.56
N LYS A 153 20.90 -1.49 -18.53
CA LYS A 153 20.25 -2.18 -19.66
C LYS A 153 19.26 -3.25 -19.20
N GLN A 154 19.61 -4.01 -18.17
CA GLN A 154 18.70 -5.00 -17.59
C GLN A 154 17.52 -4.36 -16.87
N ARG A 155 17.72 -3.23 -16.17
CA ARG A 155 16.63 -2.50 -15.50
C ARG A 155 15.64 -1.96 -16.53
N GLU A 156 16.12 -1.39 -17.64
CA GLU A 156 15.27 -0.94 -18.75
C GLU A 156 14.45 -2.12 -19.32
N LEU A 157 15.12 -3.21 -19.68
CA LEU A 157 14.44 -4.41 -20.18
C LEU A 157 13.38 -4.93 -19.21
N TYR A 158 13.71 -5.05 -17.91
CA TYR A 158 12.77 -5.55 -16.92
C TYR A 158 11.60 -4.58 -16.72
N PHE A 159 11.87 -3.27 -16.75
CA PHE A 159 10.84 -2.24 -16.66
C PHE A 159 9.85 -2.32 -17.83
N TYR A 160 10.33 -2.36 -19.08
CA TYR A 160 9.44 -2.46 -20.24
C TYR A 160 8.58 -3.74 -20.21
N GLU A 161 9.16 -4.86 -19.79
CA GLU A 161 8.41 -6.11 -19.67
C GLU A 161 7.45 -6.17 -18.49
N TRP A 162 7.80 -5.46 -17.41
CA TRP A 162 6.91 -5.23 -16.30
C TRP A 162 5.71 -4.36 -16.73
N ILE A 163 5.93 -3.26 -17.45
CA ILE A 163 4.85 -2.40 -17.99
C ILE A 163 3.90 -3.19 -18.90
N LYS A 164 4.41 -3.97 -19.85
CA LYS A 164 3.56 -4.86 -20.68
C LYS A 164 2.77 -5.87 -19.86
N SER A 165 3.26 -6.25 -18.69
CA SER A 165 2.52 -7.12 -17.77
C SER A 165 1.46 -6.34 -16.98
N VAL A 166 1.70 -5.06 -16.68
CA VAL A 166 0.74 -4.17 -15.99
C VAL A 166 -0.45 -3.90 -16.89
N GLU A 167 -0.20 -3.56 -18.16
CA GLU A 167 -1.24 -3.19 -19.13
C GLU A 167 -2.33 -4.26 -19.25
N LYS A 168 -1.98 -5.54 -19.14
CA LYS A 168 -2.91 -6.69 -19.15
C LYS A 168 -3.94 -6.67 -18.02
N TYR A 169 -3.67 -5.95 -16.94
CA TYR A 169 -4.54 -5.88 -15.77
C TYR A 169 -5.21 -4.52 -15.62
N ILE A 170 -4.78 -3.50 -16.37
CA ILE A 170 -5.37 -2.15 -16.31
C ILE A 170 -6.37 -1.92 -17.44
N GLN A 171 -6.11 -2.46 -18.65
CA GLN A 171 -7.13 -2.59 -19.71
C GLN A 171 -8.35 -3.36 -19.17
#